data_AF-A0A557QJJ0-F1
#
_entry.id   AF-A0A557QJJ0-F1
#
_cell.length_a   1.000
_cell.length_b   1.000
_cell.length_c   1.000
_cell.angle_alpha   90.00
_cell.angle_beta   90.00
_cell.angle_gamma   90.00
#
_symmetry.space_group_name_H-M   'P 1'
#
loop_
_entity.id
_entity.type
_entity.pdbx_description
1 polymer ?
#
loop_
_entity_poly.entity_id
_entity_poly.type
_entity_poly.pdbx_seq_one_letter_code
_entity_poly.pdbx_strand_id
1 'polypeptide(L)'
;MPTDDEKERLKLALALTYCEPSKAEEHCTAYGVDLEHVLSTLAEPEGLRAAIVAAQALRQSGQLLKRQALAPLEKLVAHIDEMIDAGHIPPGTAPKLADTLLKLTGLAEERASRLRLTEPEKPSATVFVLHGDEKAPPTRAGESRITIRLPATPRPQGDIIDAEPAGGSDEPE
;
A
#
# COMPACT_ATOMS: atom_id res chain seq x y z
N MET A 1 23.30 -8.08 -1.19
CA MET A 1 22.02 -7.65 -0.61
C MET A 1 21.54 -6.44 -1.39
N PRO A 2 20.24 -6.33 -1.70
CA PRO A 2 19.71 -5.17 -2.41
C PRO A 2 19.86 -3.90 -1.55
N THR A 3 20.20 -2.80 -2.21
CA THR A 3 20.24 -1.45 -1.63
C THR A 3 18.83 -1.01 -1.22
N ASP A 4 18.73 -0.05 -0.30
CA ASP A 4 17.41 0.43 0.15
C ASP A 4 16.59 1.07 -0.99
N ASP A 5 17.28 1.69 -1.96
CA ASP A 5 16.68 2.20 -3.19
C ASP A 5 16.13 1.09 -4.10
N GLU A 6 16.78 -0.07 -4.17
CA GLU A 6 16.27 -1.23 -4.92
C GLU A 6 15.04 -1.84 -4.26
N LYS A 7 15.02 -1.89 -2.92
CA LYS A 7 13.85 -2.36 -2.16
C LYS A 7 12.65 -1.44 -2.34
N GLU A 8 12.84 -0.12 -2.31
CA GLU A 8 11.76 0.84 -2.53
C GLU A 8 11.20 0.75 -3.97
N ARG A 9 12.07 0.62 -4.97
CA ARG A 9 11.65 0.40 -6.37
C ARG A 9 10.85 -0.88 -6.54
N LEU A 10 11.28 -1.98 -5.92
CA LEU A 10 10.56 -3.25 -5.93
C LEU A 10 9.18 -3.14 -5.25
N LYS A 11 9.10 -2.52 -4.06
CA LYS A 11 7.81 -2.30 -3.37
C LYS A 11 6.83 -1.49 -4.22
N LEU A 12 7.33 -0.44 -4.90
CA LEU A 12 6.51 0.38 -5.79
C LEU A 12 6.00 -0.42 -6.98
N ALA A 13 6.87 -1.19 -7.64
CA ALA A 13 6.48 -2.06 -8.75
C ALA A 13 5.43 -3.10 -8.31
N LEU A 14 5.65 -3.77 -7.17
CA LEU A 14 4.71 -4.74 -6.60
C LEU A 14 3.33 -4.12 -6.31
N ALA A 15 3.31 -2.97 -5.65
CA ALA A 15 2.06 -2.28 -5.29
C ALA A 15 1.26 -1.86 -6.54
N LEU A 16 1.94 -1.31 -7.54
CA LEU A 16 1.29 -0.85 -8.76
C LEU A 16 0.82 -2.03 -9.62
N THR A 17 1.63 -3.07 -9.77
CA THR A 17 1.26 -4.30 -10.51
C THR A 17 0.12 -5.04 -9.84
N TYR A 18 0.05 -5.06 -8.51
CA TYR A 18 -1.12 -5.58 -7.78
C TYR A 18 -2.40 -4.80 -8.11
N CYS A 19 -2.33 -3.47 -8.17
CA CYS A 19 -3.50 -2.63 -8.47
C CYS A 19 -3.94 -2.69 -9.94
N GLU A 20 -3.01 -2.86 -10.88
CA GLU A 20 -3.30 -2.91 -12.31
C GLU A 20 -2.44 -3.98 -13.02
N PRO A 21 -2.81 -5.27 -12.89
CA PRO A 21 -2.00 -6.38 -13.40
C PRO A 21 -1.76 -6.34 -14.91
N SER A 22 -2.70 -5.76 -15.68
CA SER A 22 -2.58 -5.61 -17.13
C SER A 22 -1.45 -4.68 -17.57
N LYS A 23 -0.86 -3.90 -16.66
CA LYS A 23 0.26 -2.98 -16.93
C LYS A 23 1.56 -3.39 -16.23
N ALA A 24 1.66 -4.64 -15.80
CA ALA A 24 2.82 -5.15 -15.06
C ALA A 24 4.17 -4.82 -15.74
N GLU A 25 4.26 -5.01 -17.05
CA GLU A 25 5.47 -4.70 -17.85
C GLU A 25 5.85 -3.22 -17.80
N GLU A 26 4.88 -2.33 -17.98
CA GLU A 26 5.10 -0.88 -17.94
C GLU A 26 5.60 -0.44 -16.55
N HIS A 27 5.03 -1.02 -15.50
CA HIS A 27 5.39 -0.70 -14.12
C HIS A 27 6.80 -1.18 -13.81
N CYS A 28 7.14 -2.42 -14.16
CA CYS A 28 8.47 -2.99 -13.94
C CYS A 28 9.54 -2.18 -14.70
N THR A 29 9.26 -1.80 -15.94
CA THR A 29 10.15 -0.94 -16.75
C THR A 29 10.38 0.42 -16.11
N ALA A 30 9.32 1.08 -15.61
CA ALA A 30 9.42 2.41 -15.02
C ALA A 30 10.32 2.46 -13.76
N TYR A 31 10.42 1.34 -13.03
CA TYR A 31 11.24 1.26 -11.80
C TYR A 31 12.52 0.43 -11.99
N GLY A 32 12.81 -0.04 -13.20
CA GLY A 32 13.99 -0.85 -13.50
C GLY A 32 14.02 -2.15 -12.70
N VAL A 33 12.85 -2.78 -12.54
CA VAL A 33 12.67 -4.04 -11.82
C VAL A 33 12.33 -5.13 -12.82
N ASP A 34 12.78 -6.35 -12.57
CA ASP A 34 12.46 -7.50 -13.41
C ASP A 34 11.00 -7.96 -13.22
N LEU A 35 10.31 -8.24 -14.34
CA LEU A 35 8.91 -8.64 -14.36
C LEU A 35 8.71 -10.03 -13.75
N GLU A 36 9.56 -10.99 -14.11
CA GLU A 36 9.44 -12.37 -13.59
C GLU A 36 9.64 -12.38 -12.07
N HIS A 37 10.59 -11.58 -11.57
CA HIS A 37 10.79 -11.39 -10.14
C HIS A 37 9.56 -10.77 -9.44
N VAL A 38 8.92 -9.77 -10.04
CA VAL A 38 7.71 -9.15 -9.49
C VAL A 38 6.54 -10.14 -9.47
N LEU A 39 6.30 -10.88 -10.56
CA LEU A 39 5.20 -11.83 -10.66
C LEU A 39 5.39 -13.04 -9.74
N SER A 40 6.61 -13.57 -9.63
CA SER A 40 6.94 -14.65 -8.69
C SER A 40 6.73 -14.20 -7.24
N THR A 41 7.16 -12.99 -6.88
CA THR A 41 6.94 -12.42 -5.55
C THR A 41 5.45 -12.23 -5.25
N LEU A 42 4.63 -11.80 -6.22
CA LEU A 42 3.19 -11.66 -6.03
C LEU A 42 2.46 -13.01 -5.90
N ALA A 43 3.02 -14.09 -6.43
CA ALA A 43 2.47 -15.44 -6.29
C ALA A 43 2.69 -16.01 -4.88
N GLU A 44 3.68 -15.50 -4.15
CA GLU A 44 3.94 -15.90 -2.76
C GLU A 44 3.01 -15.16 -1.77
N PRO A 45 2.48 -15.83 -0.74
CA PRO A 45 1.58 -15.21 0.22
C PRO A 45 2.17 -14.00 0.95
N GLU A 46 3.47 -14.03 1.24
CA GLU A 46 4.17 -12.95 1.92
C GLU A 46 4.39 -11.74 1.02
N GLY A 47 4.81 -11.98 -0.23
CA GLY A 47 4.96 -10.93 -1.23
C GLY A 47 3.63 -10.28 -1.62
N LEU A 48 2.54 -11.06 -1.71
CA LEU A 48 1.20 -10.52 -1.91
C LEU A 48 0.77 -9.60 -0.76
N ARG A 49 1.00 -10.00 0.50
CA ARG A 49 0.70 -9.16 1.68
C ARG A 49 1.51 -7.86 1.65
N ALA A 50 2.80 -7.94 1.34
CA ALA A 50 3.65 -6.77 1.23
C ALA A 50 3.16 -5.81 0.12
N ALA A 51 2.73 -6.33 -1.03
CA ALA A 51 2.16 -5.56 -2.12
C ALA A 51 0.85 -4.87 -1.72
N ILE A 52 -0.04 -5.55 -0.99
CA ILE A 52 -1.30 -4.99 -0.47
C ILE A 52 -1.02 -3.83 0.48
N VAL A 53 -0.11 -4.01 1.45
CA VAL A 53 0.24 -2.96 2.42
C VAL A 53 0.85 -1.75 1.71
N ALA A 54 1.77 -1.98 0.77
CA ALA A 54 2.37 -0.91 -0.01
C ALA A 54 1.31 -0.18 -0.87
N ALA A 55 0.40 -0.90 -1.52
CA ALA A 55 -0.69 -0.32 -2.29
C ALA A 55 -1.64 0.52 -1.42
N GLN A 56 -1.96 0.06 -0.21
CA GLN A 56 -2.75 0.81 0.76
C GLN A 56 -2.04 2.09 1.19
N ALA A 57 -0.75 2.04 1.50
CA ALA A 57 0.04 3.21 1.85
C ALA A 57 0.10 4.23 0.69
N LEU A 58 0.26 3.76 -0.56
CA LEU A 58 0.20 4.61 -1.74
C LEU A 58 -1.19 5.23 -1.95
N ARG A 59 -2.25 4.49 -1.65
CA ARG A 59 -3.62 4.97 -1.74
C ARG A 59 -3.92 6.04 -0.68
N GLN A 60 -3.56 5.80 0.57
CA GLN A 60 -3.71 6.76 1.67
C GLN A 60 -2.88 8.02 1.43
N SER A 61 -1.65 7.89 0.92
CA SER A 61 -0.82 9.04 0.55
C SER A 61 -1.31 9.75 -0.72
N GLY A 62 -2.29 9.21 -1.45
CA GLY A 62 -2.76 9.76 -2.73
C GLY A 62 -1.74 9.63 -3.88
N GLN A 63 -0.57 9.04 -3.61
CA GLN A 63 0.46 8.82 -4.63
C GLN A 63 0.04 7.76 -5.65
N LEU A 64 -0.81 6.79 -5.27
CA LEU A 64 -1.34 5.79 -6.20
C LEU A 64 -2.09 6.47 -7.34
N LEU A 65 -2.99 7.40 -6.99
CA LEU A 65 -3.77 8.14 -7.97
C LEU A 65 -2.89 9.07 -8.82
N LYS A 66 -1.92 9.77 -8.20
CA LYS A 66 -0.95 10.56 -8.98
C LYS A 66 -0.22 9.70 -10.01
N ARG A 67 0.28 8.52 -9.61
CA ARG A 67 1.04 7.64 -10.49
C ARG A 67 0.18 7.01 -11.60
N GLN A 68 -1.07 6.64 -11.30
CA GLN A 68 -1.96 6.04 -12.30
C GLN A 68 -2.65 7.06 -13.21
N ALA A 69 -2.96 8.27 -12.71
CA ALA A 69 -3.70 9.26 -13.47
C ALA A 69 -2.81 10.12 -14.38
N LEU A 70 -1.54 10.36 -14.01
CA LEU A 70 -0.71 11.33 -14.73
C LEU A 70 -0.50 10.97 -16.21
N ALA A 71 -0.12 9.72 -16.51
CA ALA A 71 0.11 9.30 -17.90
C ALA A 71 -1.17 9.33 -18.78
N PRO A 72 -2.34 8.85 -18.33
CA PRO A 72 -3.60 9.06 -19.06
C PRO A 72 -3.96 10.53 -19.26
N LEU A 73 -3.71 11.40 -18.27
CA LEU A 73 -4.00 12.82 -18.37
C LEU A 73 -3.07 13.52 -19.36
N GLU A 74 -1.78 13.17 -19.38
CA GLU A 74 -0.81 13.67 -20.38
C GLU A 74 -1.21 13.27 -21.79
N LYS A 75 -1.62 11.99 -22.00
CA LYS A 75 -2.14 11.53 -23.30
C LYS A 75 -3.40 12.27 -23.71
N LEU A 76 -4.30 12.54 -22.77
CA LEU A 76 -5.51 13.30 -23.03
C LEU A 76 -5.19 14.74 -23.47
N VAL A 77 -4.27 15.41 -22.77
CA VAL A 77 -3.82 16.77 -23.11
C VAL A 77 -3.19 16.80 -24.50
N ALA A 78 -2.27 15.89 -24.80
CA ALA A 78 -1.63 15.81 -26.11
C ALA A 78 -2.64 15.59 -27.24
N HIS A 79 -3.62 14.69 -27.03
CA HIS A 79 -4.66 14.44 -28.02
C HIS A 79 -5.58 15.66 -28.24
N ILE A 80 -5.83 16.44 -27.20
CA ILE A 80 -6.63 17.66 -27.31
C ILE A 80 -5.87 18.74 -28.08
N ASP A 81 -4.57 18.87 -27.85
CA ASP A 81 -3.72 19.79 -28.61
C ASP A 81 -3.74 19.42 -30.10
N GLU A 82 -3.62 18.14 -30.44
CA GLU A 82 -3.78 17.64 -31.82
C GLU A 82 -5.15 17.99 -32.41
N MET A 83 -6.23 17.84 -31.63
CA MET A 83 -7.58 18.19 -32.08
C MET A 83 -7.81 19.69 -32.26
N ILE A 84 -7.13 20.53 -31.47
CA ILE A 84 -7.14 21.99 -31.62
C ILE A 84 -6.38 22.38 -32.89
N ASP A 85 -5.19 21.82 -33.10
CA ASP A 85 -4.36 22.07 -34.27
C ASP A 85 -5.04 21.59 -35.57
N ALA A 86 -5.78 20.49 -35.51
CA ALA A 86 -6.61 19.98 -36.60
C ALA A 86 -7.91 20.80 -36.83
N GLY A 87 -8.21 21.78 -35.96
CA GLY A 87 -9.40 22.62 -36.05
C GLY A 87 -10.72 21.92 -35.67
N HIS A 88 -10.65 20.73 -35.06
CA HIS A 88 -11.83 19.98 -34.61
C HIS A 88 -12.45 20.58 -33.35
N ILE A 89 -11.67 21.28 -32.53
CA ILE A 89 -12.12 21.89 -31.28
C ILE A 89 -11.66 23.36 -31.24
N PRO A 90 -12.53 24.30 -30.81
CA PRO A 90 -12.13 25.70 -30.67
C PRO A 90 -11.02 25.88 -29.61
N PRO A 91 -10.01 26.73 -29.85
CA PRO A 91 -8.87 26.95 -28.94
C PRO A 91 -9.27 27.40 -27.53
N GLY A 92 -10.42 28.05 -27.39
CA GLY A 92 -11.00 28.45 -26.10
C GLY A 92 -11.44 27.29 -25.18
N THR A 93 -11.29 26.04 -25.63
CA THR A 93 -11.64 24.84 -24.85
C THR A 93 -10.49 24.38 -23.96
N ALA A 94 -9.24 24.61 -24.36
CA ALA A 94 -8.05 24.21 -23.58
C ALA A 94 -8.02 24.77 -22.14
N PRO A 95 -8.36 26.06 -21.87
CA PRO A 95 -8.36 26.59 -20.52
C PRO A 95 -9.40 25.92 -19.59
N LYS A 96 -10.57 25.56 -20.13
CA LYS A 96 -11.63 24.88 -19.36
C LYS A 96 -11.27 23.44 -19.03
N LEU A 97 -10.51 22.81 -19.92
CA LEU A 97 -10.00 21.47 -19.74
C LEU A 97 -8.90 21.42 -18.69
N ALA A 98 -7.95 22.37 -18.74
CA ALA A 98 -6.95 22.54 -17.70
C ALA A 98 -7.57 22.75 -16.30
N ASP A 99 -8.60 23.60 -16.20
CA ASP A 99 -9.33 23.85 -14.94
C ASP A 99 -10.05 22.57 -14.44
N THR A 100 -10.61 21.77 -15.34
CA THR A 100 -11.27 20.50 -14.99
C THR A 100 -10.26 19.45 -14.51
N LEU A 101 -9.11 19.35 -15.17
CA LEU A 101 -8.01 18.46 -14.77
C LEU A 101 -7.47 18.84 -13.39
N LEU A 102 -7.26 20.14 -13.15
CA LEU A 102 -6.82 20.65 -11.85
C LEU A 102 -7.84 20.32 -10.74
N LYS A 103 -9.14 20.51 -11.00
CA LYS A 103 -10.22 20.15 -10.08
C LYS A 103 -10.28 18.66 -9.77
N LEU A 104 -10.09 17.80 -10.78
CA LEU A 104 -10.03 16.35 -10.59
C LEU A 104 -8.84 15.94 -9.72
N THR A 105 -7.67 16.56 -9.92
CA THR A 105 -6.50 16.34 -9.06
C THR A 105 -6.74 16.83 -7.63
N GLY A 106 -7.39 17.99 -7.44
CA GLY A 106 -7.75 18.52 -6.13
C GLY A 106 -8.76 17.64 -5.39
N LEU A 107 -9.78 17.13 -6.07
CA LEU A 107 -10.77 16.17 -5.53
C LEU A 107 -10.12 14.85 -5.10
N ALA A 108 -9.12 14.40 -5.83
CA ALA A 108 -8.38 13.19 -5.49
C ALA A 108 -7.48 13.38 -4.27
N GLU A 109 -6.79 14.52 -4.17
CA GLU A 109 -6.01 14.88 -2.98
C GLU A 109 -6.90 15.10 -1.75
N GLU A 110 -8.08 15.71 -1.92
CA GLU A 110 -9.08 15.85 -0.87
C GLU A 110 -9.62 14.49 -0.41
N ARG A 111 -9.93 13.57 -1.34
CA ARG A 111 -10.32 12.20 -1.00
C ARG A 111 -9.20 11.43 -0.31
N ALA A 112 -7.95 11.59 -0.74
CA ALA A 112 -6.80 10.98 -0.07
C ALA A 112 -6.60 11.56 1.34
N SER A 113 -6.74 12.88 1.51
CA SER A 113 -6.69 13.57 2.80
C SER A 113 -7.82 13.09 3.74
N ARG A 114 -9.04 12.97 3.22
CA ARG A 114 -10.17 12.38 3.97
C ARG A 114 -9.89 10.92 4.34
N LEU A 115 -9.31 10.13 3.44
CA LEU A 115 -8.90 8.74 3.71
C LEU A 115 -7.85 8.65 4.84
N ARG A 116 -6.87 9.54 4.87
CA ARG A 116 -5.89 9.66 5.98
C ARG A 116 -6.55 10.05 7.30
N LEU A 117 -7.60 10.87 7.25
CA LEU A 117 -8.39 11.24 8.43
C LEU A 117 -9.37 10.13 8.85
N THR A 118 -9.60 9.12 8.01
CA THR A 118 -10.58 8.04 8.26
C THR A 118 -9.99 6.67 8.61
N GLU A 119 -8.69 6.51 8.90
CA GLU A 119 -8.21 5.17 9.33
C GLU A 119 -7.31 5.13 10.58
N PRO A 120 -7.45 4.07 11.41
CA PRO A 120 -8.33 2.91 11.25
C PRO A 120 -9.56 3.00 12.18
N GLU A 121 -10.64 2.28 11.85
CA GLU A 121 -11.48 1.71 12.91
C GLU A 121 -10.52 1.12 13.95
N LYS A 122 -10.67 1.53 15.22
CA LYS A 122 -10.00 0.87 16.35
C LYS A 122 -9.95 -0.63 16.06
N PRO A 123 -8.83 -1.34 16.29
CA PRO A 123 -8.77 -2.78 16.06
C PRO A 123 -10.04 -3.39 16.64
N SER A 124 -10.92 -3.89 15.76
CA SER A 124 -12.28 -4.23 16.18
C SER A 124 -12.26 -5.37 17.18
N ALA A 125 -11.13 -6.09 17.26
CA ALA A 125 -10.84 -7.12 18.23
C ALA A 125 -9.57 -6.86 19.04
N THR A 126 -9.68 -6.84 20.37
CA THR A 126 -8.54 -6.97 21.28
C THR A 126 -8.20 -8.46 21.44
N VAL A 127 -6.93 -8.85 21.27
CA VAL A 127 -6.47 -10.23 21.46
C VAL A 127 -5.89 -10.39 22.86
N PHE A 128 -6.39 -11.37 23.62
CA PHE A 128 -5.84 -11.74 24.92
C PHE A 128 -5.32 -13.17 24.87
N VAL A 129 -4.05 -13.36 25.22
CA VAL A 129 -3.46 -14.69 25.45
C VAL A 129 -3.53 -14.95 26.94
N LEU A 130 -4.23 -16.03 27.33
CA LEU A 130 -4.42 -16.43 28.72
C LEU A 130 -3.74 -17.77 28.95
N HIS A 131 -2.99 -17.91 30.04
CA HIS A 131 -2.34 -19.15 30.42
C HIS A 131 -3.17 -19.89 31.47
N GLY A 132 -3.46 -21.17 31.21
CA GLY A 132 -4.24 -22.01 32.13
C GLY A 132 -5.61 -21.42 32.48
N ASP A 133 -5.88 -21.30 33.78
CA ASP A 133 -7.17 -20.85 34.33
C ASP A 133 -7.28 -19.32 34.52
N GLU A 134 -6.37 -18.56 33.89
CA GLU A 134 -6.45 -17.10 33.94
C GLU A 134 -7.82 -16.59 33.48
N LYS A 135 -8.37 -15.67 34.29
CA LYS A 135 -9.64 -15.03 34.01
C LYS A 135 -9.43 -13.95 32.97
N ALA A 136 -10.22 -14.02 31.91
CA ALA A 136 -10.34 -12.97 30.93
C ALA A 136 -10.72 -11.63 31.61
N PRO A 137 -10.06 -10.49 31.28
CA PRO A 137 -10.50 -9.18 31.77
C PRO A 137 -11.94 -8.86 31.29
N PRO A 138 -12.70 -8.04 32.04
CA PRO A 138 -14.10 -7.74 31.74
C PRO A 138 -14.24 -6.94 30.44
N THR A 139 -15.14 -7.39 29.56
CA THR A 139 -15.40 -6.76 28.26
C THR A 139 -16.33 -5.56 28.41
N ARG A 140 -16.07 -4.47 27.68
CA ARG A 140 -17.01 -3.34 27.54
C ARG A 140 -17.96 -3.58 26.36
N ALA A 141 -19.17 -3.02 26.41
CA ALA A 141 -20.13 -3.14 25.32
C ALA A 141 -19.57 -2.52 24.02
N GLY A 142 -19.51 -3.31 22.94
CA GLY A 142 -19.02 -2.87 21.63
C GLY A 142 -17.59 -3.26 21.28
N GLU A 143 -16.86 -3.96 22.14
CA GLU A 143 -15.53 -4.49 21.84
C GLU A 143 -15.62 -5.93 21.31
N SER A 144 -15.14 -6.21 20.09
CA SER A 144 -14.89 -7.60 19.69
C SER A 144 -13.63 -8.08 20.41
N ARG A 145 -13.51 -9.39 20.66
CA ARG A 145 -12.37 -9.95 21.38
C ARG A 145 -12.04 -11.33 20.85
N ILE A 146 -10.75 -11.61 20.70
CA ILE A 146 -10.23 -12.96 20.47
C ILE A 146 -9.48 -13.38 21.74
N THR A 147 -9.84 -14.53 22.32
CA THR A 147 -9.15 -15.08 23.49
C THR A 147 -8.48 -16.38 23.12
N ILE A 148 -7.15 -16.44 23.26
CA ILE A 148 -6.37 -17.64 23.01
C ILE A 148 -5.97 -18.21 24.37
N ARG A 149 -6.45 -19.41 24.71
CA ARG A 149 -6.07 -20.10 25.95
C ARG A 149 -4.96 -21.09 25.66
N LEU A 150 -3.82 -20.90 26.33
CA LEU A 150 -2.71 -21.84 26.30
C LEU A 150 -2.82 -22.79 27.51
N PRO A 151 -2.51 -24.08 27.34
CA PRO A 151 -2.55 -25.05 28.44
C PRO A 151 -1.60 -24.65 29.58
N ALA A 152 -2.00 -24.94 30.83
CA ALA A 152 -1.24 -24.61 32.04
C ALA A 152 0.07 -25.39 32.19
N THR A 153 0.24 -26.46 31.41
CA THR A 153 1.42 -27.31 31.46
C THR A 153 2.52 -26.74 30.56
N PRO A 154 3.79 -26.66 31.05
CA PRO A 154 4.91 -26.33 30.17
C PRO A 154 4.96 -27.38 29.05
N ARG A 155 4.93 -26.92 27.79
CA ARG A 155 5.19 -27.79 26.65
C ARG A 155 6.59 -28.41 26.83
N PRO A 156 6.78 -29.71 26.57
CA PRO A 156 8.12 -30.24 26.38
C PRO A 156 8.77 -29.44 25.23
N GLN A 157 10.01 -28.99 25.44
CA GLN A 157 10.77 -28.12 24.53
C GLN A 157 10.60 -28.57 23.07
N GLY A 158 10.07 -27.66 22.24
CA GLY A 158 9.88 -27.85 20.81
C GLY A 158 9.34 -26.56 20.21
N ASP A 159 10.24 -25.85 19.54
CA ASP A 159 10.06 -24.69 18.67
C ASP A 159 9.74 -23.35 19.36
N ILE A 160 10.81 -22.72 19.83
CA ILE A 160 10.87 -21.27 20.02
C ILE A 160 10.92 -20.66 18.62
N ILE A 161 9.91 -19.89 18.22
CA ILE A 161 10.04 -18.95 17.10
C ILE A 161 10.64 -17.68 17.70
N ASP A 162 11.97 -17.64 17.79
CA ASP A 162 12.71 -16.44 18.16
C ASP A 162 12.77 -15.51 16.95
N ALA A 163 12.04 -14.40 17.02
CA ALA A 163 12.30 -13.25 16.18
C ALA A 163 13.26 -12.33 16.95
N GLU A 164 14.58 -12.56 16.80
CA GLU A 164 15.59 -11.66 17.33
C GLU A 164 15.58 -10.32 16.56
N PRO A 165 15.50 -9.15 17.24
CA PRO A 165 15.96 -7.91 16.66
C PRO A 165 17.50 -7.88 16.69
N ALA A 166 18.12 -7.66 15.53
CA ALA A 166 19.56 -7.54 15.40
C ALA A 166 20.13 -6.36 16.21
N GLY A 167 21.00 -6.67 17.16
CA GLY A 167 22.20 -5.94 17.58
C GLY A 167 22.13 -4.43 17.81
N GLY A 168 22.29 -4.02 19.08
CA GLY A 168 22.86 -2.74 19.47
C GLY A 168 23.86 -2.97 20.60
N SER A 169 25.12 -3.21 20.23
CA SER A 169 26.26 -3.16 21.14
C SER A 169 26.47 -1.73 21.62
N ASP A 170 26.67 -1.54 22.93
CA ASP A 170 27.64 -0.59 23.49
C ASP A 170 27.72 -0.78 25.02
N GLU A 171 28.64 -1.66 25.43
CA GLU A 171 29.50 -1.40 26.60
C GLU A 171 30.61 -0.43 26.13
N PRO A 172 31.24 0.42 26.97
CA PRO A 172 31.72 0.10 28.33
C PRO A 172 31.56 1.30 29.33
N GLU A 173 31.95 1.35 30.59
CA GLU A 173 32.92 0.69 31.51
C GLU A 173 32.29 0.66 32.93
#